data_AF-A0A7J2HNE5-F1
#
_entry.id   AF-A0A7J2HNE5-F1
#
_cell.length_a   1.000
_cell.length_b   1.000
_cell.length_c   1.000
_cell.angle_alpha   90.00
_cell.angle_beta   90.00
_cell.angle_gamma   90.00
#
_symmetry.space_group_name_H-M   'P 1'
#
loop_
_entity.id
_entity.type
_entity.pdbx_description
1 polymer ?
#
loop_
_entity_poly.entity_id
_entity_poly.type
_entity_poly.pdbx_seq_one_letter_code
_entity_poly.pdbx_strand_id
1 'polypeptide(L)' 'AIGKVKIVQIAGIVARRIVPYIRKGESITKGERIGIIRFGSRVDLYLPASKTNIYVKENNLVKAGEDRIAEISS' A
#
# COMPACT_ATOMS: atom_id res chain seq x y z
N ALA A 1 2.37 11.15 15.57
CA ALA A 1 1.62 10.17 14.75
C ALA A 1 1.74 10.53 13.28
N ILE A 2 1.92 9.54 12.40
CA ILE A 2 2.20 9.76 10.96
C ILE A 2 1.01 10.33 10.16
N GLY A 3 -0.16 10.47 10.76
CA GLY A 3 -1.40 10.94 10.11
C GLY A 3 -2.28 9.80 9.58
N LYS A 4 -3.32 10.15 8.82
CA LYS A 4 -4.22 9.16 8.20
C LYS A 4 -3.61 8.62 6.91
N VAL A 5 -3.53 7.31 6.80
CA VAL A 5 -3.11 6.59 5.59
C VAL A 5 -4.29 5.78 5.08
N LYS A 6 -4.47 5.73 3.76
CA LYS A 6 -5.45 4.86 3.11
C LYS A 6 -4.77 4.01 2.05
N ILE A 7 -5.12 2.74 2.03
CA ILE A 7 -4.66 1.75 1.06
C ILE A 7 -5.89 1.23 0.32
N VAL A 8 -5.87 1.28 -1.00
CA VAL A 8 -6.94 0.72 -1.84
C VAL A 8 -6.33 -0.39 -2.69
N GLN A 9 -6.84 -1.60 -2.50
CA GLN A 9 -6.48 -2.76 -3.29
C GLN A 9 -7.43 -2.86 -4.48
N ILE A 10 -6.90 -2.89 -5.70
CA ILE A 10 -7.69 -2.92 -6.94
C ILE A 10 -7.32 -4.18 -7.71
N ALA A 11 -8.27 -5.09 -7.80
CA ALA A 11 -8.13 -6.31 -8.57
C ALA A 11 -8.59 -6.06 -10.02
N GLY A 12 -7.77 -6.48 -10.99
CA GLY A 12 -8.13 -6.47 -12.40
C GLY A 12 -9.13 -7.57 -12.78
N ILE A 13 -9.57 -7.57 -14.04
CA ILE A 13 -10.58 -8.51 -14.58
C ILE A 13 -10.16 -9.98 -14.41
N VAL A 14 -8.87 -10.28 -14.51
CA VAL A 14 -8.30 -11.62 -14.30
C VAL A 14 -8.07 -11.92 -12.81
N ALA A 15 -7.83 -10.89 -12.01
CA ALA A 15 -7.65 -10.97 -10.57
C ALA A 15 -9.00 -11.07 -9.86
N ARG A 16 -9.52 -12.28 -9.70
CA ARG A 16 -10.90 -12.49 -9.24
C ARG A 16 -11.15 -12.30 -7.74
N ARG A 17 -10.13 -12.03 -6.91
CA ARG A 17 -10.33 -11.95 -5.45
C ARG A 17 -9.26 -11.16 -4.70
N ILE A 18 -9.71 -10.15 -3.94
CA ILE A 18 -8.98 -9.54 -2.83
C ILE A 18 -9.31 -10.37 -1.58
N VAL A 19 -8.28 -10.83 -0.86
CA VAL A 19 -8.46 -11.53 0.41
C VAL A 19 -7.84 -10.68 1.51
N PRO A 20 -8.66 -10.04 2.37
CA PRO A 20 -8.16 -9.34 3.54
C PRO A 20 -7.67 -10.36 4.57
N TYR A 21 -6.55 -10.05 5.23
CA TYR A 21 -6.06 -10.81 6.38
C TYR A 21 -6.41 -10.13 7.71
N ILE A 22 -6.76 -8.84 7.65
CA ILE A 22 -7.10 -8.00 8.80
C ILE A 22 -8.60 -7.73 8.87
N ARG A 23 -9.06 -7.31 10.05
CA ARG A 23 -10.45 -6.91 10.33
C ARG A 23 -10.53 -5.45 10.74
N LYS A 24 -11.73 -4.87 10.66
CA LYS A 24 -11.97 -3.49 11.11
C LYS A 24 -11.68 -3.37 12.61
N GLY A 25 -10.90 -2.36 12.98
CA GLY A 25 -10.52 -2.09 14.37
C GLY A 25 -9.31 -2.89 14.86
N GLU A 26 -8.76 -3.77 14.03
CA GLU A 26 -7.55 -4.52 14.36
C GLU A 26 -6.32 -3.60 14.32
N SER A 27 -5.46 -3.73 15.33
CA SER A 27 -4.16 -3.06 15.38
C SER A 27 -3.17 -3.86 14.53
N ILE A 28 -2.44 -3.18 13.66
CA ILE A 28 -1.44 -3.78 12.78
C ILE A 28 -0.04 -3.29 13.14
N THR A 29 0.96 -4.14 12.91
CA THR A 29 2.37 -3.80 13.09
C THR A 29 3.05 -3.46 11.76
N LYS A 30 4.18 -2.76 11.82
CA LYS A 30 4.95 -2.42 10.61
C LYS A 30 5.47 -3.70 9.96
N GLY A 31 5.23 -3.85 8.65
CA GLY A 31 5.64 -5.02 7.86
C GLY A 31 4.64 -6.17 7.88
N GLU A 32 3.55 -6.04 8.63
CA GLU A 32 2.49 -7.03 8.67
C GLU A 32 1.72 -7.09 7.35
N ARG A 33 1.36 -8.30 6.93
CA ARG A 33 0.61 -8.52 5.69
C ARG A 33 -0.87 -8.26 5.93
N ILE A 34 -1.41 -7.24 5.28
CA ILE A 34 -2.83 -6.85 5.42
C ILE A 34 -3.80 -7.62 4.51
N GLY A 35 -3.28 -8.28 3.47
CA GLY A 35 -4.09 -9.03 2.51
C GLY A 35 -3.29 -9.43 1.28
N ILE A 36 -3.97 -10.05 0.32
CA ILE A 36 -3.41 -10.41 -0.99
C ILE A 36 -4.42 -10.15 -2.10
N ILE A 37 -3.90 -9.78 -3.26
CA ILE A 37 -4.66 -9.69 -4.51
C ILE A 37 -4.12 -10.78 -5.45
N ARG A 38 -4.97 -11.70 -5.89
CA ARG A 38 -4.54 -12.84 -6.72
C ARG A 38 -4.42 -12.46 -8.20
N PHE A 39 -3.41 -12.97 -8.91
CA PHE A 39 -3.23 -12.85 -10.37
C PHE A 39 -2.96 -11.44 -10.92
N GLY A 40 -2.14 -10.65 -10.21
CA GLY A 40 -1.67 -9.33 -10.67
C GLY A 40 -2.69 -8.22 -10.42
N SER A 41 -2.23 -7.06 -9.97
CA SER A 41 -3.13 -6.04 -9.40
C SER A 41 -2.47 -4.67 -9.28
N ARG A 42 -3.28 -3.67 -8.92
CA ARG A 42 -2.86 -2.30 -8.58
C ARG A 42 -3.17 -2.01 -7.11
N VAL A 43 -2.33 -1.20 -6.49
CA VAL A 43 -2.57 -0.62 -5.15
C VAL A 43 -2.46 0.89 -5.23
N ASP A 44 -3.45 1.60 -4.71
CA ASP A 44 -3.38 3.04 -4.50
C ASP A 44 -3.07 3.35 -3.04
N LEU A 45 -2.10 4.24 -2.82
CA LEU A 45 -1.68 4.71 -1.50
C LEU A 45 -1.98 6.19 -1.37
N TYR A 46 -2.76 6.56 -0.35
CA TYR A 46 -3.01 7.95 0.00
C TYR A 46 -2.28 8.26 1.29
N LEU A 47 -1.33 9.17 1.19
CA LEU A 47 -0.42 9.56 2.26
C LEU A 47 -0.64 11.04 2.62
N PRO A 48 -0.37 11.46 3.87
CA PRO A 48 -0.47 12.86 4.27
C PRO A 48 0.51 13.74 3.49
N ALA A 49 -0.02 14.59 2.61
CA ALA A 49 0.78 15.39 1.68
C ALA A 49 1.84 16.27 2.38
N SER A 50 1.51 16.86 3.53
CA SER A 50 2.40 17.77 4.26
C SER A 50 3.58 17.08 4.96
N LYS A 51 3.59 15.74 5.01
CA LYS A 51 4.59 14.95 5.74
C LYS A 51 5.25 13.87 4.89
N THR A 52 4.92 13.81 3.60
CA THR A 52 5.36 12.71 2.73
C THR A 52 6.41 13.20 1.74
N ASN A 53 7.57 12.56 1.73
CA ASN A 53 8.54 12.69 0.66
C ASN A 53 8.41 11.50 -0.29
N ILE A 54 8.24 11.74 -1.59
CA ILE A 54 8.05 10.70 -2.61
C ILE A 54 9.38 10.47 -3.33
N TYR A 55 9.81 9.21 -3.43
CA TYR A 55 11.09 8.83 -4.05
C TYR A 55 10.97 8.26 -5.46
N VAL A 56 9.74 7.98 -5.90
CA VAL A 56 9.47 7.39 -7.22
C VAL A 56 8.79 8.38 -8.15
N LYS A 57 8.94 8.13 -9.44
CA LYS A 57 8.28 8.88 -10.52
C LYS A 57 7.52 7.91 -11.42
N GLU A 58 6.69 8.46 -12.29
CA GLU A 58 6.02 7.70 -13.33
C GLU A 58 7.03 6.88 -14.15
N ASN A 59 6.65 5.67 -14.54
CA ASN A 59 7.47 4.69 -15.25
C ASN A 59 8.65 4.08 -14.47
N ASN A 60 8.82 4.38 -13.17
CA ASN A 60 9.78 3.62 -12.36
C ASN A 60 9.31 2.18 -12.15
N LEU A 61 10.19 1.23 -12.41
CA LEU A 61 10.02 -0.16 -11.98
C LEU A 61 10.34 -0.24 -10.50
N VAL A 62 9.44 -0.86 -9.73
CA VAL A 62 9.57 -1.05 -8.29
C VAL A 62 9.28 -2.50 -7.92
N LYS A 63 9.98 -3.00 -6.92
CA LYS A 63 9.83 -4.34 -6.37
C LYS A 63 9.28 -4.26 -4.95
N ALA A 64 8.12 -4.88 -4.76
CA ALA A 64 7.41 -4.87 -3.49
C ALA A 64 8.27 -5.48 -2.37
N GLY A 65 8.38 -4.78 -1.24
CA GLY A 65 9.18 -5.21 -0.08
C GLY A 65 10.67 -4.88 -0.16
N GLU A 66 11.15 -4.35 -1.29
CA GLU A 66 12.56 -4.01 -1.50
C GLU A 66 12.72 -2.50 -1.73
N ASP A 67 11.97 -1.95 -2.69
CA ASP A 67 12.10 -0.54 -3.06
C ASP A 67 11.25 0.37 -2.18
N ARG A 68 11.86 1.48 -1.73
CA ARG A 68 11.17 2.54 -0.98
C ARG A 68 10.54 3.53 -1.95
N ILE A 69 9.22 3.64 -1.92
CA ILE A 69 8.47 4.55 -2.81
C ILE A 69 8.21 5.93 -2.18
N ALA A 70 8.13 6.00 -0.85
CA ALA A 70 7.90 7.22 -0.11
C ALA A 70 8.33 7.05 1.35
N GLU A 71 8.59 8.17 2.03
CA GLU A 71 8.82 8.26 3.46
C GLU A 71 7.86 9.28 4.08
N ILE A 72 7.30 8.94 5.24
CA ILE A 72 6.49 9.88 6.02
C ILE A 72 7.35 10.36 7.19
N SER A 73 7.70 11.65 7.21
CA SER A 73 8.40 12.27 8.33
C SER A 73 7.44 12.35 9.53
N SER A 74 7.91 11.92 10.70
CA SER A 74 7.11 11.89 11.93
C SER A 74 6.89 13.28 12.50
#